data_AF-A0A7Y3KN77-F1
#
_entry.id   AF-A0A7Y3KN77-F1
#
_cell.length_a   1.000
_cell.length_b   1.000
_cell.length_c   1.000
_cell.angle_alpha   90.00
_cell.angle_beta   90.00
_cell.angle_gamma   90.00
#
_symmetry.space_group_name_H-M   'P 1'
#
loop_
_entity.id
_entity.type
_entity.pdbx_description
1 polymer ?
#
loop_
_entity_poly.entity_id
_entity_poly.type
_entity_poly.pdbx_seq_one_letter_code
_entity_poly.pdbx_strand_id
1 'polypeptide(L)'
;MHVIRRSQMALDIRDLGNFQEFSKLDRSTQFRIAVLAHGWIQPMLILAENITFGASPWDLSDSESELWGGVFDWIEAKVIGPLPEDLRLALVAATTFRDLTERDFGDFDGKMSNIATQLCEEYQIAERINEVICVLPIIRWCIHKRFQSDMRDAAASIVGTLTSSQSELRAIRGFVAIGELGEAAKI
;
A
#
# COMPACT_ATOMS: atom_id res chain seq x y z
N MET A 1 15.47 -10.92 9.63
CA MET A 1 14.06 -10.52 9.80
C MET A 1 13.31 -11.05 8.58
N HIS A 2 12.37 -11.98 8.75
CA HIS A 2 11.68 -12.62 7.63
C HIS A 2 10.48 -11.77 7.19
N VAL A 3 10.41 -11.48 5.89
CA VAL A 3 9.23 -10.85 5.26
C VAL A 3 8.18 -11.93 5.03
N ILE A 4 6.91 -11.61 5.26
CA ILE A 4 5.81 -12.56 5.14
C ILE A 4 5.26 -12.53 3.69
N ARG A 5 5.24 -13.69 3.02
CA ARG A 5 4.69 -13.88 1.65
C ARG A 5 3.21 -14.31 1.72
N ARG A 6 2.35 -14.14 0.68
CA ARG A 6 0.92 -14.64 0.71
C ARG A 6 0.83 -16.07 1.14
N SER A 7 1.73 -16.93 0.66
CA SER A 7 1.66 -18.36 0.96
C SER A 7 1.79 -18.64 2.46
N GLN A 8 2.31 -17.69 3.24
CA GLN A 8 2.40 -17.70 4.69
C GLN A 8 1.25 -16.92 5.38
N MET A 9 0.42 -16.20 4.61
CA MET A 9 -0.69 -15.34 5.09
C MET A 9 -2.08 -15.75 4.60
N ALA A 10 -2.17 -16.67 3.64
CA ALA A 10 -3.44 -17.09 3.06
C ALA A 10 -4.00 -18.27 3.84
N LEU A 11 -4.86 -17.98 4.82
CA LEU A 11 -5.86 -18.93 5.32
C LEU A 11 -7.16 -18.67 4.54
N ASP A 12 -7.97 -19.71 4.34
CA ASP A 12 -9.29 -19.54 3.74
C ASP A 12 -10.16 -18.66 4.67
N ILE A 13 -11.05 -17.83 4.12
CA ILE A 13 -12.09 -17.13 4.89
C ILE A 13 -12.90 -18.14 5.74
N ARG A 14 -13.02 -19.39 5.27
CA ARG A 14 -13.63 -20.49 6.03
C ARG A 14 -12.83 -20.86 7.28
N ASP A 15 -11.50 -20.82 7.21
CA ASP A 15 -10.63 -21.05 8.35
C ASP A 15 -10.71 -19.89 9.34
N LEU A 16 -10.97 -18.68 8.85
CA LEU A 16 -11.13 -17.48 9.67
C LEU A 16 -12.40 -17.50 10.53
N GLY A 17 -13.45 -18.19 10.09
CA GLY A 17 -14.68 -18.41 10.87
C GLY A 17 -14.45 -19.16 12.19
N ASN A 18 -13.30 -19.79 12.37
CA ASN A 18 -12.91 -20.47 13.60
C ASN A 18 -12.23 -19.55 14.61
N PHE A 19 -11.85 -18.32 14.25
CA PHE A 19 -11.32 -17.36 15.22
C PHE A 19 -12.46 -16.71 15.99
N GLN A 20 -12.33 -16.76 17.32
CA GLN A 20 -13.36 -16.33 18.25
C GLN A 20 -13.84 -14.90 17.99
N GLU A 21 -12.94 -13.93 17.82
CA GLU A 21 -13.34 -12.53 17.60
C GLU A 21 -13.95 -12.29 16.22
N PHE A 22 -13.40 -12.90 15.17
CA PHE A 22 -13.96 -12.79 13.82
C PHE A 22 -15.36 -13.41 13.75
N SER A 23 -15.58 -14.54 14.42
CA SER A 23 -16.86 -15.27 14.45
C SER A 23 -18.01 -14.54 15.16
N LYS A 24 -17.69 -13.61 16.07
CA LYS A 24 -18.69 -12.80 16.80
C LYS A 24 -19.31 -11.69 15.96
N LEU A 25 -18.65 -11.31 14.86
CA LEU A 25 -19.10 -10.23 14.00
C LEU A 25 -20.23 -10.70 13.08
N ASP A 26 -21.11 -9.76 12.70
CA ASP A 26 -22.09 -10.04 11.67
C ASP A 26 -21.42 -10.26 10.30
N ARG A 27 -22.10 -10.98 9.40
CA ARG A 27 -21.56 -11.35 8.08
C ARG A 27 -21.19 -10.14 7.21
N SER A 28 -21.88 -9.01 7.36
CA SER A 28 -21.57 -7.80 6.59
C SER A 28 -20.24 -7.22 7.05
N THR A 29 -20.03 -7.12 8.36
CA THR A 29 -18.76 -6.68 8.94
C THR A 29 -17.61 -7.61 8.57
N GLN A 30 -17.80 -8.93 8.69
CA GLN A 30 -16.81 -9.92 8.25
C GLN A 30 -16.41 -9.75 6.78
N PHE A 31 -17.40 -9.56 5.90
CA PHE A 31 -17.17 -9.35 4.48
C PHE A 31 -16.38 -8.06 4.22
N ARG A 32 -16.75 -6.94 4.86
CA ARG A 32 -16.03 -5.66 4.72
C ARG A 32 -14.58 -5.77 5.15
N ILE A 33 -14.31 -6.42 6.29
CA ILE A 33 -12.95 -6.68 6.77
C ILE A 33 -12.17 -7.52 5.76
N ALA A 34 -12.76 -8.61 5.25
CA ALA A 34 -12.09 -9.50 4.30
C ALA A 34 -11.71 -8.79 2.98
N VAL A 35 -12.62 -7.95 2.46
CA VAL A 35 -12.36 -7.15 1.25
C VAL A 35 -11.25 -6.14 1.50
N LEU A 36 -11.30 -5.40 2.62
CA LEU A 36 -10.30 -4.37 2.92
C LEU A 36 -8.91 -4.95 3.15
N ALA A 37 -8.83 -6.03 3.93
CA ALA A 37 -7.57 -6.72 4.22
C ALA A 37 -7.03 -7.54 3.04
N HIS A 38 -7.77 -7.65 1.92
CA HIS A 38 -7.40 -8.48 0.78
C HIS A 38 -7.01 -9.92 1.20
N GLY A 39 -7.76 -10.47 2.17
CA GLY A 39 -7.53 -11.81 2.71
C GLY A 39 -6.33 -11.96 3.65
N TRP A 40 -5.67 -10.88 4.06
CA TRP A 40 -4.58 -10.96 5.03
C TRP A 40 -5.11 -11.19 6.45
N ILE A 41 -4.83 -12.37 7.01
CA ILE A 41 -5.33 -12.81 8.32
C ILE A 41 -5.05 -11.80 9.42
N GLN A 42 -3.81 -11.35 9.55
CA GLN A 42 -3.41 -10.57 10.71
C GLN A 42 -4.13 -9.21 10.77
N PRO A 43 -4.19 -8.41 9.68
CA PRO A 43 -5.09 -7.25 9.64
C PRO A 43 -6.55 -7.59 9.93
N MET A 44 -7.06 -8.71 9.40
CA MET A 44 -8.46 -9.11 9.66
C MET A 44 -8.72 -9.36 11.15
N LEU A 45 -7.80 -10.05 11.84
CA LEU A 45 -7.90 -10.32 13.26
C LEU A 45 -7.82 -9.04 14.09
N ILE A 46 -6.88 -8.14 13.79
CA ILE A 46 -6.75 -6.85 14.49
C ILE A 46 -8.02 -6.02 14.34
N LEU A 47 -8.57 -5.93 13.13
CA LEU A 47 -9.81 -5.19 12.88
C LEU A 47 -11.01 -5.82 13.62
N ALA A 48 -11.09 -7.15 13.62
CA ALA A 48 -12.17 -7.86 14.30
C ALA A 48 -12.10 -7.73 15.82
N GLU A 49 -10.90 -7.78 16.37
CA GLU A 49 -10.64 -7.53 17.78
C GLU A 49 -11.07 -6.11 18.19
N ASN A 50 -10.63 -5.09 17.43
CA ASN A 50 -10.98 -3.69 17.69
C ASN A 50 -12.50 -3.46 17.68
N ILE A 51 -13.21 -4.05 16.71
CA ILE A 51 -14.67 -3.94 16.62
C ILE A 51 -15.35 -4.65 17.79
N THR A 52 -14.87 -5.84 18.16
CA THR A 52 -15.43 -6.58 19.29
C THR A 52 -15.24 -5.84 20.62
N PHE A 53 -14.16 -5.06 20.75
CA PHE A 53 -13.90 -4.20 21.91
C PHE A 53 -14.53 -2.80 21.81
N GLY A 54 -15.42 -2.56 20.85
CA GLY A 54 -16.31 -1.40 20.83
C GLY A 54 -16.02 -0.37 19.75
N ALA A 55 -15.05 -0.60 18.86
CA ALA A 55 -14.90 0.25 17.67
C ALA A 55 -16.09 0.05 16.71
N SER A 56 -16.51 1.12 16.05
CA SER A 56 -17.65 1.06 15.15
C SER A 56 -17.25 0.37 13.83
N PRO A 57 -18.00 -0.63 13.34
CA PRO A 57 -17.78 -1.20 12.01
C PRO A 57 -17.89 -0.17 10.89
N TRP A 58 -18.60 0.95 11.10
CA TRP A 58 -18.71 2.02 10.12
C TRP A 58 -17.37 2.72 9.88
N ASP A 59 -16.46 2.69 10.84
CA ASP A 59 -15.14 3.31 10.75
C ASP A 59 -14.19 2.58 9.79
N LEU A 60 -14.55 1.36 9.34
CA LEU A 60 -13.81 0.63 8.30
C LEU A 60 -13.72 1.39 6.96
N SER A 61 -14.62 2.36 6.71
CA SER A 61 -14.52 3.22 5.52
C SER A 61 -13.68 4.49 5.73
N ASP A 62 -13.27 4.77 6.97
CA ASP A 62 -12.48 5.94 7.32
C ASP A 62 -11.05 5.54 7.66
N SER A 63 -10.12 5.81 6.74
CA SER A 63 -8.69 5.54 6.92
C SER A 63 -8.04 6.39 8.03
N GLU A 64 -8.74 7.42 8.53
CA GLU A 64 -8.26 8.25 9.63
C GLU A 64 -8.68 7.73 11.01
N SER A 65 -9.61 6.77 11.06
CA SER A 65 -10.06 6.17 12.32
C SER A 65 -8.93 5.48 13.08
N GLU A 66 -8.98 5.57 14.41
CA GLU A 66 -8.10 4.86 15.34
C GLU A 66 -8.21 3.34 15.21
N LEU A 67 -9.31 2.83 14.64
CA LEU A 67 -9.50 1.42 14.28
C LEU A 67 -8.29 0.85 13.52
N TRP A 68 -7.64 1.66 12.68
CA TRP A 68 -6.53 1.25 11.83
C TRP A 68 -5.16 1.26 12.53
N GLY A 69 -5.05 1.82 13.73
CA GLY A 69 -3.76 2.01 14.42
C GLY A 69 -2.94 0.72 14.50
N GLY A 70 -3.51 -0.34 15.10
CA GLY A 70 -2.83 -1.63 15.24
C GLY A 70 -2.53 -2.32 13.90
N VAL A 71 -3.38 -2.11 12.89
CA VAL A 71 -3.14 -2.62 11.53
C VAL A 71 -1.94 -1.92 10.91
N PHE A 72 -1.87 -0.59 11.03
CA PHE A 72 -0.75 0.19 10.49
C PHE A 72 0.56 -0.14 11.19
N ASP A 73 0.54 -0.29 12.52
CA ASP A 73 1.73 -0.67 13.28
C ASP A 73 2.25 -2.05 12.84
N TRP A 74 1.34 -2.99 12.57
CA TRP A 74 1.71 -4.30 12.04
C TRP A 74 2.27 -4.23 10.61
N ILE A 75 1.61 -3.48 9.71
CA ILE A 75 2.07 -3.28 8.32
C ILE A 75 3.46 -2.65 8.30
N GLU A 76 3.67 -1.59 9.08
CA GLU A 76 4.95 -0.91 9.19
C GLU A 76 6.05 -1.87 9.66
N ALA A 77 5.81 -2.60 10.75
CA ALA A 77 6.82 -3.45 11.35
C ALA A 77 7.11 -4.74 10.55
N LYS A 78 6.11 -5.31 9.87
CA LYS A 78 6.19 -6.66 9.28
C LYS A 78 6.19 -6.68 7.77
N VAL A 79 5.69 -5.63 7.13
CA VAL A 79 5.54 -5.56 5.68
C VAL A 79 6.48 -4.51 5.10
N ILE A 80 6.34 -3.24 5.48
CA ILE A 80 7.08 -2.13 4.86
C ILE A 80 8.50 -2.02 5.39
N GLY A 81 8.69 -2.02 6.72
CA GLY A 81 10.00 -1.84 7.35
C GLY A 81 11.06 -2.88 6.95
N PRO A 82 10.69 -4.15 6.73
CA PRO A 82 11.61 -5.16 6.21
C PRO A 82 11.94 -5.07 4.70
N LEU A 83 11.30 -4.19 3.93
CA LEU A 83 11.58 -4.08 2.50
C LEU A 83 12.97 -3.50 2.24
N PRO A 84 13.68 -3.99 1.22
CA PRO A 84 14.79 -3.28 0.61
C PRO A 84 14.40 -1.84 0.26
N GLU A 85 15.35 -0.91 0.41
CA GLU A 85 15.10 0.53 0.27
C GLU A 85 14.52 0.89 -1.11
N ASP A 86 15.06 0.28 -2.16
CA ASP A 86 14.61 0.41 -3.55
C ASP A 86 13.15 -0.03 -3.74
N LEU A 87 12.76 -1.17 -3.17
CA LEU A 87 11.37 -1.64 -3.20
C LEU A 87 10.42 -0.77 -2.37
N ARG A 88 10.88 -0.29 -1.22
CA ARG A 88 10.13 0.64 -0.39
C ARG A 88 9.87 1.95 -1.12
N LEU A 89 10.89 2.52 -1.75
CA LEU A 89 10.76 3.74 -2.57
C LEU A 89 9.80 3.51 -3.74
N ALA A 90 9.91 2.38 -4.45
CA ALA A 90 9.01 2.06 -5.55
C ALA A 90 7.55 1.88 -5.09
N LEU A 91 7.33 1.22 -3.95
CA LEU A 91 6.00 1.08 -3.35
C LEU A 91 5.39 2.43 -2.99
N VAL A 92 6.18 3.31 -2.38
CA VAL A 92 5.75 4.66 -2.00
C VAL A 92 5.45 5.49 -3.26
N ALA A 93 6.31 5.43 -4.28
CA ALA A 93 6.08 6.06 -5.57
C ALA A 93 4.78 5.55 -6.24
N ALA A 94 4.56 4.24 -6.31
CA ALA A 94 3.33 3.64 -6.84
C ALA A 94 2.07 3.97 -6.01
N THR A 95 2.26 4.39 -4.76
CA THR A 95 1.17 4.91 -3.93
C THR A 95 0.83 6.35 -4.32
N THR A 96 1.84 7.18 -4.56
CA THR A 96 1.68 8.59 -4.96
C THR A 96 1.15 8.72 -6.39
N PHE A 97 1.67 7.91 -7.31
CA PHE A 97 1.33 7.93 -8.74
C PHE A 97 0.53 6.68 -9.11
N ARG A 98 -0.71 6.88 -9.56
CA ARG A 98 -1.65 5.77 -9.83
C ARG A 98 -1.49 5.17 -11.23
N ASP A 99 -0.51 5.62 -12.00
CA ASP A 99 -0.29 5.27 -13.40
C ASP A 99 1.16 4.86 -13.68
N LEU A 100 1.93 4.49 -12.65
CA LEU A 100 3.29 3.98 -12.85
C LEU A 100 3.28 2.56 -13.38
N THR A 101 4.12 2.36 -14.38
CA THR A 101 4.42 1.09 -15.03
C THR A 101 5.85 0.66 -14.71
N GLU A 102 6.20 -0.57 -15.02
CA GLU A 102 7.55 -1.11 -14.83
C GLU A 102 8.65 -0.26 -15.51
N ARG A 103 8.33 0.40 -16.63
CA ARG A 103 9.26 1.28 -17.35
C ARG A 103 9.63 2.53 -16.56
N ASP A 104 8.69 3.06 -15.78
CA ASP A 104 8.91 4.26 -14.97
C ASP A 104 9.89 4.01 -13.82
N PHE A 105 10.11 2.73 -13.47
CA PHE A 105 11.11 2.29 -12.50
C PHE A 105 12.43 1.84 -13.16
N GLY A 106 12.51 1.81 -14.50
CA GLY A 106 13.67 1.27 -15.23
C GLY A 106 14.97 2.08 -15.06
N ASP A 107 14.86 3.38 -14.76
CA ASP A 107 15.99 4.30 -14.61
C ASP A 107 16.62 4.30 -13.21
N PHE A 108 16.06 3.57 -12.25
CA PHE A 108 16.68 3.36 -10.95
C PHE A 108 17.80 2.31 -11.08
N ASP A 109 18.96 2.75 -11.56
CA ASP A 109 20.29 2.13 -11.38
C ASP A 109 20.42 0.61 -11.69
N GLY A 110 19.74 0.13 -12.73
CA GLY A 110 20.07 -1.13 -13.45
C GLY A 110 19.86 -2.44 -12.69
N LYS A 111 19.41 -2.43 -11.42
CA LYS A 111 19.07 -3.64 -10.63
C LYS A 111 17.56 -3.94 -10.59
N MET A 112 16.76 -3.14 -11.30
CA MET A 112 15.31 -2.99 -11.11
C MET A 112 14.39 -3.78 -12.05
N SER A 113 14.90 -4.70 -12.87
CA SER A 113 14.07 -5.45 -13.84
C SER A 113 13.00 -6.36 -13.23
N ASN A 114 12.79 -6.31 -11.91
CA ASN A 114 11.85 -7.16 -11.18
C ASN A 114 11.01 -6.40 -10.14
N ILE A 115 11.03 -5.06 -10.03
CA ILE A 115 10.26 -4.36 -8.98
C ILE A 115 8.78 -4.69 -9.02
N ALA A 116 8.17 -4.60 -10.20
CA ALA A 116 6.76 -4.89 -10.35
C ALA A 116 6.46 -6.35 -9.99
N THR A 117 7.33 -7.28 -10.41
CA THR A 117 7.26 -8.70 -10.06
C THR A 117 7.40 -8.91 -8.56
N GLN A 118 8.36 -8.27 -7.90
CA GLN A 118 8.58 -8.39 -6.47
C GLN A 118 7.39 -7.83 -5.68
N LEU A 119 6.96 -6.61 -5.97
CA LEU A 119 5.81 -5.98 -5.29
C LEU A 119 4.51 -6.76 -5.48
N CYS A 120 4.27 -7.33 -6.68
CA CYS A 120 3.03 -8.03 -7.01
C CYS A 120 3.03 -9.51 -6.65
N GLU A 121 4.15 -10.22 -6.86
CA GLU A 121 4.22 -11.68 -6.75
C GLU A 121 4.91 -12.13 -5.46
N GLU A 122 6.03 -11.50 -5.09
CA GLU A 122 6.80 -11.89 -3.91
C GLU A 122 6.20 -11.32 -2.62
N TYR A 123 5.99 -10.00 -2.59
CA TYR A 123 5.50 -9.26 -1.43
C TYR A 123 3.98 -9.10 -1.44
N GLN A 124 3.36 -9.15 -2.63
CA GLN A 124 1.90 -9.07 -2.82
C GLN A 124 1.26 -7.88 -2.12
N ILE A 125 1.97 -6.76 -2.17
CA ILE A 125 1.54 -5.47 -1.63
C ILE A 125 0.98 -4.56 -2.72
N ALA A 126 1.01 -5.03 -3.97
CA ALA A 126 0.41 -4.41 -5.13
C ALA A 126 -0.18 -5.47 -6.09
N GLU A 127 -0.95 -5.00 -7.05
CA GLU A 127 -1.50 -5.77 -8.17
C GLU A 127 -1.10 -5.13 -9.48
N ARG A 128 -1.03 -5.93 -10.56
CA ARG A 128 -0.79 -5.43 -11.91
C ARG A 128 -2.11 -5.35 -12.67
N ILE A 129 -2.55 -4.14 -13.02
CA ILE A 129 -3.78 -3.90 -13.78
C ILE A 129 -3.41 -3.12 -15.04
N ASN A 130 -3.57 -3.73 -16.22
CA ASN A 130 -3.20 -3.11 -17.50
C ASN A 130 -1.77 -2.51 -17.47
N GLU A 131 -0.79 -3.29 -16.99
CA GLU A 131 0.62 -2.90 -16.86
C GLU A 131 0.94 -1.85 -15.78
N VAL A 132 -0.08 -1.33 -15.08
CA VAL A 132 0.08 -0.39 -13.96
C VAL A 132 0.20 -1.13 -12.64
N ILE A 133 1.11 -0.66 -11.77
CA ILE A 133 1.27 -1.15 -10.41
C ILE A 133 0.25 -0.47 -9.50
N CYS A 134 -0.74 -1.23 -9.02
CA CYS A 134 -1.80 -0.79 -8.13
C CYS A 134 -1.55 -1.26 -6.69
N VAL A 135 -1.13 -0.37 -5.80
CA VAL A 135 -0.90 -0.69 -4.39
C VAL A 135 -2.21 -1.06 -3.68
N LEU A 136 -2.18 -2.10 -2.85
CA LEU A 136 -3.35 -2.56 -2.10
C LEU A 136 -3.90 -1.45 -1.19
N PRO A 137 -5.24 -1.32 -1.02
CA PRO A 137 -5.84 -0.22 -0.27
C PRO A 137 -5.30 -0.03 1.14
N ILE A 138 -5.14 -1.13 1.90
CA ILE A 138 -4.66 -1.10 3.28
C ILE A 138 -3.20 -0.63 3.39
N ILE A 139 -2.37 -0.99 2.41
CA ILE A 139 -0.98 -0.55 2.31
C ILE A 139 -0.91 0.92 1.92
N ARG A 140 -1.71 1.32 0.92
CA ARG A 140 -1.85 2.72 0.51
C ARG A 140 -2.28 3.61 1.68
N TRP A 141 -3.25 3.19 2.48
CA TRP A 141 -3.69 3.93 3.66
C TRP A 141 -2.60 4.05 4.72
N CYS A 142 -1.88 2.96 5.00
CA CYS A 142 -0.74 2.99 5.90
C CYS A 142 0.33 3.97 5.41
N ILE A 143 0.70 3.93 4.13
CA ILE A 143 1.68 4.83 3.50
C ILE A 143 1.24 6.29 3.62
N HIS A 144 -0.01 6.62 3.25
CA HIS A 144 -0.53 7.98 3.37
C HIS A 144 -0.52 8.51 4.81
N LYS A 145 -0.76 7.64 5.81
CA LYS A 145 -0.84 8.05 7.21
C LYS A 145 0.53 8.14 7.89
N ARG A 146 1.46 7.23 7.57
CA ARG A 146 2.71 7.04 8.32
C ARG A 146 3.97 7.46 7.56
N PHE A 147 3.94 7.51 6.23
CA PHE A 147 5.13 7.68 5.38
C PHE A 147 5.07 8.95 4.51
N GLN A 148 4.50 10.03 5.04
CA GLN A 148 4.30 11.28 4.27
C GLN A 148 5.62 11.94 3.82
N SER A 149 6.68 11.86 4.61
CA SER A 149 8.02 12.35 4.21
C SER A 149 8.51 11.59 3.00
N ASP A 150 8.46 10.27 3.07
CA ASP A 150 9.00 9.37 2.04
C ASP A 150 8.21 9.51 0.74
N MET A 151 6.90 9.78 0.84
CA MET A 151 6.06 10.10 -0.31
C MET A 151 6.55 11.32 -1.07
N ARG A 152 7.01 12.37 -0.38
CA ARG A 152 7.55 13.57 -1.03
C ARG A 152 8.89 13.25 -1.70
N ASP A 153 9.78 12.56 -1.00
CA ASP A 153 11.12 12.23 -1.51
C ASP A 153 11.04 11.31 -2.75
N ALA A 154 10.22 10.26 -2.67
CA ALA A 154 10.00 9.33 -3.78
C ALA A 154 9.40 10.04 -5.00
N ALA A 155 8.47 10.97 -4.78
CA ALA A 155 7.87 11.71 -5.88
C ALA A 155 8.80 12.76 -6.48
N ALA A 156 9.64 13.42 -5.69
CA ALA A 156 10.70 14.27 -6.23
C ALA A 156 11.65 13.47 -7.15
N SER A 157 12.01 12.25 -6.74
CA SER A 157 12.84 11.35 -7.55
C SER A 157 12.16 10.95 -8.86
N ILE A 158 10.91 10.49 -8.82
CA ILE A 158 10.14 10.10 -10.02
C ILE A 158 9.92 11.28 -10.97
N VAL A 159 9.62 12.47 -10.45
CA VAL A 159 9.40 13.65 -11.29
C VAL A 159 10.67 14.08 -12.03
N GLY A 160 11.84 13.94 -11.40
CA GLY A 160 13.13 14.14 -12.09
C GLY A 160 13.30 13.21 -13.29
N THR A 161 12.91 11.95 -13.15
CA THR A 161 12.90 10.96 -14.24
C THR A 161 11.89 11.32 -15.33
N LEU A 162 10.65 11.65 -14.96
CA LEU A 162 9.57 11.96 -15.90
C LEU A 162 9.83 13.24 -16.72
N THR A 163 10.50 14.22 -16.11
CA THR A 163 10.92 15.46 -16.79
C THR A 163 11.98 15.15 -17.85
N SER A 164 12.90 14.24 -17.53
CA SER A 164 13.96 13.79 -18.44
C SER A 164 13.43 12.92 -19.58
N SER A 165 12.32 12.21 -19.37
CA SER A 165 11.66 11.34 -20.35
C SER A 165 10.56 12.02 -21.18
N GLN A 166 10.49 13.36 -21.18
CA GLN A 166 9.48 14.17 -21.90
C GLN A 166 8.01 13.84 -21.56
N SER A 167 7.74 13.34 -20.36
CA SER A 167 6.38 13.07 -19.87
C SER A 167 5.85 14.23 -19.04
N GLU A 168 5.82 15.42 -19.63
CA GLU A 168 5.54 16.71 -18.97
C GLU A 168 4.24 16.70 -18.14
N LEU A 169 3.14 16.17 -18.68
CA LEU A 169 1.86 16.10 -17.96
C LEU A 169 1.93 15.20 -16.70
N ARG A 170 2.75 14.14 -16.72
CA ARG A 170 2.93 13.24 -15.57
C ARG A 170 3.86 13.90 -14.54
N ALA A 171 4.90 14.60 -14.99
CA ALA A 171 5.77 15.40 -14.14
C ALA A 171 4.99 16.52 -13.41
N ILE A 172 4.14 17.27 -14.12
CA ILE A 172 3.24 18.28 -13.55
C ILE A 172 2.33 17.68 -12.48
N ARG A 173 1.67 16.54 -12.78
CA ARG A 173 0.82 15.83 -11.80
C ARG A 173 1.60 15.43 -10.55
N GLY A 174 2.84 14.97 -10.73
CA GLY A 174 3.73 14.63 -9.64
C GLY A 174 4.04 15.83 -8.75
N PHE A 175 4.48 16.94 -9.34
CA PHE A 175 4.74 18.18 -8.61
C PHE A 175 3.50 18.70 -7.87
N VAL A 176 2.32 18.66 -8.49
CA VAL A 176 1.06 19.03 -7.82
C VAL A 176 0.76 18.09 -6.65
N ALA A 177 0.96 16.79 -6.81
CA ALA A 177 0.70 15.79 -5.76
C ALA A 177 1.59 15.98 -4.51
N ILE A 178 2.80 16.54 -4.67
CA ILE A 178 3.69 16.85 -3.54
C ILE A 178 3.62 18.29 -3.05
N GLY A 179 2.78 19.13 -3.67
CA GLY A 179 2.60 20.54 -3.28
C GLY A 179 3.61 21.52 -3.89
N GLU A 180 4.43 21.08 -4.84
CA GLU A 180 5.45 21.88 -5.54
C GLU A 180 4.84 22.63 -6.75
N LEU A 181 3.83 23.45 -6.50
CA LEU A 181 3.08 24.16 -7.55
C LEU A 181 3.95 25.11 -8.39
N GLY A 182 5.02 25.64 -7.79
CA GLY A 182 5.98 26.51 -8.47
C GLY A 182 6.82 25.78 -9.51
N GLU A 183 7.20 24.52 -9.25
CA GLU A 183 7.91 23.69 -10.23
C GLU A 183 6.95 23.16 -11.30
N ALA A 184 5.72 22.80 -10.92
CA ALA A 184 4.68 22.42 -11.87
C ALA A 184 4.39 23.51 -12.92
N ALA A 185 4.47 24.79 -12.56
CA ALA A 185 4.19 25.91 -13.46
C ALA A 185 5.33 26.26 -14.43
N LYS A 186 6.52 25.66 -14.26
CA LYS A 186 7.70 25.92 -15.11
C LYS A 186 7.83 24.93 -16.28
N ILE A 187 7.09 23.82 -16.23
CA ILE A 187 6.97 22.83 -17.31
C ILE A 187 5.84 23.29 -18.24
#